data_AF-A0AAV4G7Z2-F1
#
_entry.id   AF-A0AAV4G7Z2-F1
#
_cell.length_a   1.000
_cell.length_b   1.000
_cell.length_c   1.000
_cell.angle_alpha   90.00
_cell.angle_beta   90.00
_cell.angle_gamma   90.00
#
_symmetry.space_group_name_H-M   'P 1'
#
loop_
_entity.id
_entity.type
_entity.pdbx_description
1 polymer ?
#
loop_
_entity_poly.entity_id
_entity_poly.type
_entity_poly.pdbx_seq_one_letter_code
_entity_poly.pdbx_strand_id
1 'polypeptide(L)'
;MRRLSLIKRLVSTSWGSNMDTLRSLYLGYKRSVLDYNLICLQASSSKTVQSEIDRVQNHALRFICGGMRSTPTAACEIHARIEPLGLRREKATLQMYERPQRINPQNPAKLLKN
;
A
#
# COMPACT_ATOMS: atom_id res chain seq x y z
N MET A 1 -12.03 1.83 -11.31
CA MET A 1 -10.77 1.07 -11.19
C MET A 1 -10.08 0.89 -12.56
N ARG A 2 -9.33 1.89 -13.07
CA ARG A 2 -8.58 1.81 -14.35
C ARG A 2 -7.05 1.75 -14.17
N ARG A 3 -6.59 1.50 -12.94
CA ARG A 3 -5.28 1.96 -12.47
C ARG A 3 -4.16 0.90 -12.52
N LEU A 4 -4.47 -0.41 -12.55
CA LEU A 4 -3.45 -1.47 -12.72
C LEU A 4 -3.07 -1.75 -14.19
N SER A 5 -3.60 -0.98 -15.14
CA SER A 5 -3.41 -1.20 -16.59
C SER A 5 -1.94 -1.16 -17.01
N LEU A 6 -1.12 -0.29 -16.41
CA LEU A 6 0.31 -0.18 -16.72
C LEU A 6 1.08 -1.43 -16.29
N ILE A 7 0.90 -1.88 -15.03
CA ILE A 7 1.53 -3.12 -14.53
C ILE A 7 1.10 -4.30 -15.42
N LYS A 8 -0.19 -4.40 -15.71
CA LYS A 8 -0.73 -5.47 -16.57
C LYS A 8 -0.11 -5.48 -17.98
N ARG A 9 0.07 -4.31 -18.59
CA ARG A 9 0.65 -4.17 -19.93
C ARG A 9 2.12 -4.55 -19.96
N LEU A 10 2.88 -4.21 -18.92
CA LEU A 10 4.29 -4.55 -18.79
C LEU A 10 4.53 -6.02 -18.42
N VAL A 11 3.54 -6.70 -17.82
CA VAL A 11 3.61 -8.15 -17.60
C VAL A 11 3.47 -8.91 -18.91
N SER A 12 2.66 -8.42 -19.84
CA SER A 12 2.42 -9.08 -21.14
C SER A 12 3.55 -8.91 -22.17
N THR A 13 4.58 -8.11 -21.90
CA THR A 13 5.70 -7.91 -22.82
C THR A 13 6.75 -9.01 -22.64
N SER A 14 7.12 -9.71 -23.71
CA SER A 14 8.01 -10.89 -23.63
C SER A 14 9.48 -10.57 -23.33
N TRP A 15 9.89 -9.30 -23.32
CA TRP A 15 11.27 -8.88 -23.07
C TRP A 15 11.40 -8.22 -21.70
N GLY A 16 12.00 -8.91 -20.74
CA GLY A 16 12.63 -8.27 -19.58
C GLY A 16 11.72 -7.76 -18.46
N SER A 17 10.49 -8.26 -18.33
CA SER A 17 9.62 -7.93 -17.18
C SER A 17 10.11 -8.66 -15.92
N ASN A 18 11.16 -8.14 -15.29
CA ASN A 18 11.68 -8.65 -14.04
C ASN A 18 10.70 -8.31 -12.89
N MET A 19 10.52 -9.23 -11.95
CA MET A 19 9.71 -9.03 -10.76
C MET A 19 10.11 -7.74 -10.02
N ASP A 20 11.40 -7.44 -9.93
CA ASP A 20 11.91 -6.25 -9.23
C ASP A 20 11.49 -4.93 -9.92
N THR A 21 11.42 -4.91 -11.25
CA THR A 21 11.00 -3.71 -12.00
C THR A 21 9.50 -3.50 -11.84
N LEU A 22 8.70 -4.56 -11.97
CA LEU A 22 7.25 -4.51 -11.73
C LEU A 22 6.91 -4.11 -10.29
N ARG A 23 7.64 -4.66 -9.32
CA ARG A 23 7.55 -4.30 -7.90
C ARG A 23 7.84 -2.83 -7.70
N SER A 24 8.96 -2.33 -8.23
CA SER A 24 9.36 -0.93 -8.10
C SER A 24 8.33 0.01 -8.73
N LEU A 25 7.79 -0.35 -9.90
CA LEU A 25 6.72 0.40 -10.56
C LEU A 25 5.44 0.43 -9.71
N TYR A 26 5.03 -0.70 -9.16
CA TYR A 26 3.88 -0.76 -8.26
C TYR A 26 4.09 0.13 -7.03
N LEU A 27 5.27 0.06 -6.42
CA LEU A 27 5.63 0.86 -5.26
C LEU A 27 5.62 2.37 -5.58
N GLY A 28 6.22 2.76 -6.70
CA GLY A 28 6.32 4.17 -7.11
C GLY A 28 5.01 4.78 -7.62
N TYR A 29 4.17 4.02 -8.30
CA TYR A 29 2.98 4.57 -8.98
C TYR A 29 1.66 4.34 -8.24
N LYS A 30 1.49 3.18 -7.59
CA LYS A 30 0.23 2.82 -6.92
C LYS A 30 0.36 2.90 -5.42
N ARG A 31 1.39 2.29 -4.87
CA ARG A 31 1.59 2.25 -3.43
C ARG A 31 1.83 3.63 -2.86
N SER A 32 2.64 4.46 -3.50
CA SER A 32 2.88 5.87 -3.11
C SER A 32 1.58 6.66 -2.93
N VAL A 33 0.64 6.55 -3.88
CA VAL A 33 -0.67 7.21 -3.82
C VAL A 33 -1.50 6.68 -2.65
N LEU A 34 -1.47 5.37 -2.39
CA LEU A 34 -2.17 4.79 -1.25
C LEU A 34 -1.54 5.23 0.09
N ASP A 35 -0.21 5.20 0.17
CA ASP A 35 0.55 5.57 1.38
C ASP A 35 0.34 7.06 1.73
N TYR A 36 0.26 7.96 0.74
CA TYR A 36 -0.07 9.37 0.98
C TYR A 36 -1.47 9.54 1.59
N ASN A 37 -2.45 8.78 1.10
CA ASN A 37 -3.84 8.88 1.55
C ASN A 37 -4.14 7.98 2.76
N LEU A 38 -3.15 7.26 3.30
CA LEU A 38 -3.38 6.18 4.25
C LEU A 38 -4.04 6.66 5.54
N ILE A 39 -3.67 7.86 6.01
CA ILE A 39 -4.23 8.49 7.22
C ILE A 39 -5.71 8.82 7.01
N CYS A 40 -6.06 9.49 5.91
CA CYS A 40 -7.43 9.83 5.58
C CYS A 40 -8.28 8.57 5.33
N LEU A 41 -7.71 7.59 4.63
CA LEU A 41 -8.36 6.30 4.41
C LEU A 41 -8.66 5.62 5.74
N GLN A 42 -7.70 5.57 6.67
CA GLN A 42 -7.92 4.90 7.95
C GLN A 42 -8.96 5.60 8.82
N ALA A 43 -8.98 6.94 8.82
CA ALA A 43 -9.92 7.72 9.63
C ALA A 43 -11.36 7.72 9.07
N SER A 44 -11.52 7.68 7.74
CA SER A 44 -12.82 7.95 7.10
C SER A 44 -13.39 6.79 6.27
N SER A 45 -12.63 5.73 5.98
CA SER A 45 -13.09 4.64 5.11
C SER A 45 -13.73 3.50 5.89
N SER A 46 -14.84 2.97 5.35
CA SER A 46 -15.47 1.76 5.87
C SER A 46 -14.61 0.53 5.60
N LYS A 47 -14.84 -0.54 6.38
CA LYS A 47 -14.17 -1.86 6.19
C LYS A 47 -14.33 -2.38 4.76
N THR A 48 -15.47 -2.08 4.12
CA THR A 48 -15.74 -2.46 2.72
C THR A 48 -14.82 -1.75 1.75
N VAL A 49 -14.60 -0.44 1.91
CA VAL A 49 -13.68 0.32 1.04
C VAL A 49 -12.24 -0.16 1.25
N GLN A 50 -11.85 -0.45 2.49
CA GLN A 50 -10.52 -0.99 2.80
C GLN A 50 -10.29 -2.34 2.12
N SER A 51 -11.28 -3.25 2.14
CA SER A 51 -11.16 -4.55 1.49
C SER A 51 -11.08 -4.46 -0.03
N GLU A 52 -11.77 -3.49 -0.65
CA GLU A 52 -11.63 -3.20 -2.08
C GLU A 52 -10.21 -2.73 -2.45
N ILE A 53 -9.59 -1.90 -1.61
CA ILE A 53 -8.20 -1.46 -1.82
C ILE A 53 -7.23 -2.64 -1.64
N ASP A 54 -7.47 -3.50 -0.65
CA ASP A 54 -6.68 -4.72 -0.44
C ASP A 54 -6.78 -5.66 -1.65
N ARG A 55 -7.98 -5.83 -2.24
CA ARG A 55 -8.17 -6.59 -3.48
C ARG A 55 -7.34 -6.05 -4.65
N VAL A 56 -7.21 -4.73 -4.76
CA VAL A 56 -6.36 -4.10 -5.79
C VAL A 56 -4.89 -4.42 -5.57
N GLN A 57 -4.39 -4.38 -4.33
CA GLN A 57 -3.02 -4.83 -4.03
C GLN A 57 -2.84 -6.31 -4.38
N ASN A 58 -3.75 -7.17 -3.95
CA ASN A 58 -3.66 -8.62 -4.15
C ASN A 58 -3.57 -8.97 -5.64
N HIS A 59 -4.36 -8.29 -6.47
CA HIS A 59 -4.28 -8.46 -7.92
C HIS A 59 -2.94 -7.99 -8.49
N ALA A 60 -2.41 -6.84 -8.03
CA ALA A 60 -1.11 -6.35 -8.44
C ALA A 60 0.03 -7.33 -8.07
N LEU A 61 -0.04 -7.93 -6.87
CA LEU A 61 0.95 -8.91 -6.41
C LEU A 61 0.99 -10.16 -7.27
N ARG A 62 -0.16 -10.63 -7.77
CA ARG A 62 -0.22 -11.76 -8.71
C ARG A 62 0.48 -11.43 -10.03
N PHE A 63 0.29 -10.21 -10.54
CA PHE A 63 1.02 -9.75 -11.72
C PHE A 63 2.52 -9.67 -11.48
N ILE A 64 2.95 -9.13 -10.34
CA ILE A 64 4.38 -9.00 -9.99
C ILE A 64 5.03 -10.38 -9.83
N CYS A 65 4.38 -11.31 -9.14
CA CYS A 65 4.91 -12.66 -8.89
C CYS A 65 4.77 -13.60 -10.09
N GLY A 66 4.01 -13.24 -11.13
CA GLY A 66 3.56 -14.18 -12.16
C GLY A 66 2.70 -15.33 -11.62
N GLY A 67 2.09 -15.14 -10.44
CA GLY A 67 1.35 -16.19 -9.73
C GLY A 67 -0.05 -16.44 -10.29
N MET A 68 -0.53 -17.67 -10.18
CA MET A 68 -1.91 -18.04 -10.51
C MET A 68 -2.90 -17.28 -9.62
N ARG A 69 -4.14 -17.10 -10.10
CA ARG A 69 -5.20 -16.47 -9.29
C ARG A 69 -5.45 -17.20 -7.96
N SER A 70 -5.26 -18.51 -7.93
CA SER A 70 -5.40 -19.39 -6.77
C SER A 70 -4.24 -19.33 -5.78
N THR A 71 -3.09 -18.74 -6.14
CA THR A 71 -1.96 -18.60 -5.20
C THR A 71 -2.44 -17.83 -3.95
N PRO A 72 -1.99 -18.16 -2.74
CA PRO A 72 -2.34 -17.39 -1.53
C PRO A 72 -1.78 -15.95 -1.58
N THR A 73 -2.50 -14.98 -0.99
CA THR A 73 -2.04 -13.58 -0.93
C THR A 73 -0.75 -13.43 -0.12
N ALA A 74 -0.71 -14.01 1.08
CA ALA A 74 0.46 -13.94 1.96
C ALA A 74 1.73 -14.47 1.28
N ALA A 75 1.61 -15.56 0.50
CA ALA A 75 2.74 -16.11 -0.26
C ALA A 75 3.29 -15.12 -1.30
N CYS A 76 2.41 -14.40 -2.01
CA CYS A 76 2.86 -13.36 -2.94
C CYS A 76 3.40 -12.11 -2.26
N GLU A 77 2.87 -11.73 -1.09
CA GLU A 77 3.42 -10.62 -0.28
C GLU A 77 4.86 -10.91 0.15
N ILE A 78 5.11 -12.14 0.64
CA ILE A 78 6.45 -12.61 1.02
C ILE A 78 7.37 -12.64 -0.21
N HIS A 79 6.94 -13.27 -1.31
CA HIS A 79 7.76 -13.41 -2.51
C HIS A 79 8.10 -12.03 -3.14
N ALA A 80 7.10 -11.16 -3.29
CA ALA A 80 7.30 -9.82 -3.84
C ALA A 80 7.92 -8.83 -2.84
N ARG A 81 8.18 -9.23 -1.58
CA ARG A 81 8.69 -8.35 -0.51
C ARG A 81 7.87 -7.06 -0.40
N ILE A 82 6.54 -7.19 -0.39
CA ILE A 82 5.58 -6.09 -0.24
C ILE A 82 4.75 -6.36 1.01
N GLU A 83 4.70 -5.36 1.89
CA GLU A 83 3.96 -5.44 3.14
C GLU A 83 2.43 -5.46 2.91
N PRO A 84 1.66 -6.22 3.71
CA PRO A 84 0.21 -6.14 3.73
C PRO A 84 -0.30 -4.73 4.01
N LEU A 85 -1.36 -4.32 3.31
CA LEU A 85 -1.97 -2.99 3.51
C LEU A 85 -2.55 -2.80 4.91
N GLY A 86 -3.09 -3.85 5.52
CA GLY A 86 -3.62 -3.81 6.89
C GLY A 86 -2.55 -3.41 7.91
N LEU A 87 -1.40 -4.10 7.87
CA LEU A 87 -0.27 -3.80 8.76
C LEU A 87 0.27 -2.38 8.57
N ARG A 88 0.30 -1.89 7.33
CA ARG A 88 0.69 -0.49 7.05
C ARG A 88 -0.26 0.52 7.64
N ARG A 89 -1.57 0.29 7.51
CA ARG A 89 -2.60 1.17 8.06
C ARG A 89 -2.49 1.25 9.58
N GLU A 90 -2.31 0.10 10.23
CA GLU A 90 -2.08 0.02 11.67
C GLU A 90 -0.80 0.77 12.08
N LYS A 91 0.32 0.50 11.42
CA LYS A 91 1.59 1.20 11.65
C LYS A 91 1.46 2.71 11.49
N ALA A 92 0.77 3.19 10.46
CA ALA A 92 0.56 4.62 10.25
C ALA A 92 -0.31 5.25 11.35
N THR A 93 -1.32 4.52 11.83
CA THR A 93 -2.16 4.96 12.96
C THR A 93 -1.33 5.13 14.22
N LEU A 94 -0.49 4.14 14.54
CA LEU A 94 0.38 4.18 15.70
C LEU A 94 1.39 5.33 15.61
N GLN A 95 2.01 5.52 14.45
CA GLN A 95 2.93 6.63 14.22
C GLN A 95 2.25 7.99 14.37
N MET A 96 1.01 8.14 13.89
CA MET A 96 0.24 9.37 14.01
C MET A 96 -0.07 9.71 15.47
N TYR A 97 -0.40 8.69 16.27
CA TYR A 97 -0.66 8.87 17.70
C TYR A 97 0.62 9.20 18.49
N GLU A 98 1.73 8.54 18.15
CA GLU A 98 2.99 8.69 18.86
C GLU A 98 3.72 10.00 18.54
N ARG A 99 3.74 10.42 17.26
CA ARG A 99 4.43 11.65 16.80
C ARG A 99 4.16 12.88 17.66
N PRO A 100 2.91 13.27 17.97
CA PRO A 100 2.65 14.44 18.80
C PRO A 100 3.16 14.27 20.23
N GLN A 101 3.25 13.06 20.78
CA GLN A 101 3.76 12.87 22.14
C GLN A 101 5.25 13.24 22.23
N ARG A 102 6.03 12.90 21.20
CA ARG A 102 7.48 13.18 21.11
C ARG A 102 7.84 14.66 20.90
N ILE A 103 6.89 15.49 20.45
CA ILE A 103 7.13 16.91 20.18
C ILE A 103 7.31 17.67 21.51
N ASN A 104 8.24 18.65 21.56
CA ASN A 104 8.44 19.50 22.74
C ASN A 104 7.09 20.09 23.22
N PRO A 105 6.76 20.02 24.52
CA PRO A 105 5.56 20.64 25.10
C PRO A 105 5.32 22.11 24.69
N GLN A 106 6.38 22.89 24.45
CA GLN A 106 6.28 24.30 24.06
C GLN A 106 6.02 24.53 22.56
N ASN A 107 5.86 23.48 21.75
CA ASN A 107 5.60 23.63 20.32
C ASN A 107 4.19 24.22 20.08
N PRO A 108 4.04 25.27 19.24
CA PRO A 108 2.74 25.86 18.91
C PRO A 108 1.69 24.84 18.43
N ALA A 109 2.09 23.75 17.76
CA ALA A 109 1.17 22.70 17.30
C ALA A 109 0.49 21.91 18.44
N LYS A 110 1.05 21.91 19.66
CA LYS A 110 0.41 21.31 20.84
C LYS A 110 -0.58 22.26 21.52
N LEU A 111 -0.32 23.57 21.45
CA LEU A 111 -1.13 24.59 22.13
C LEU A 111 -2.52 24.76 21.50
N LEU A 112 -2.67 24.43 20.21
CA LEU A 112 -3.94 24.48 19.47
C LEU A 112 -4.97 23.41 19.89
N LYS A 113 -4.64 22.53 20.85
CA LYS A 113 -5.53 21.46 21.33
C LYS A 113 -6.33 21.83 22.58
N ASN A 114 -6.21 23.07 23.07
CA ASN A 114 -6.92 23.59 24.24
C ASN A 114 -8.03 24.55 23.85
#